data_AF-A0A2X1MZP7-F1
#
_entry.id   AF-A0A2X1MZP7-F1
#
_cell.length_a   1.000
_cell.length_b   1.000
_cell.length_c   1.000
_cell.angle_alpha   90.00
_cell.angle_beta   90.00
_cell.angle_gamma   90.00
#
_symmetry.space_group_name_H-M   'P 1'
#
loop_
_entity.id
_entity.type
_entity.pdbx_description
1 polymer ?
#
loop_
_entity_poly.entity_id
_entity_poly.type
_entity_poly.pdbx_seq_one_letter_code
_entity_poly.pdbx_strand_id
1 'polypeptide(L)'
;MEGKIDRPEEYADIATKCVTNFREKNRDRCLVILSRNDEALNSQRTSEELHHYYEIVWDEEQTHKFKNISPHLQRIKAFKTLG
;
A
#
# COMPACT_ATOMS: atom_id res chain seq x y z
N MET A 1 0.03 18.35 4.02
CA MET A 1 1.45 18.42 4.46
C MET A 1 1.75 19.77 5.06
N GLU A 2 1.23 20.86 4.48
CA GLU A 2 1.33 22.21 5.05
C GLU A 2 0.83 22.24 6.51
N GLY A 3 1.63 22.84 7.40
CA GLY A 3 1.37 22.91 8.84
C GLY A 3 1.72 21.65 9.65
N LYS A 4 2.39 20.65 9.04
CA LYS A 4 2.86 19.43 9.74
C LYS A 4 4.37 19.39 9.99
N ILE A 5 5.12 20.33 9.42
CA ILE A 5 6.57 20.44 9.52
C ILE A 5 6.93 21.88 9.87
N ASP A 6 7.77 22.05 10.88
CA ASP A 6 8.12 23.35 11.50
C ASP A 6 9.13 24.16 10.68
N ARG A 7 9.84 23.50 9.75
CA ARG A 7 10.94 24.07 8.98
C ARG A 7 10.60 24.18 7.49
N PRO A 8 10.45 25.40 6.94
CA PRO A 8 10.12 25.63 5.53
C PRO A 8 11.09 24.94 4.55
N GLU A 9 12.37 24.89 4.88
CA GLU A 9 13.42 24.26 4.08
C GLU A 9 13.22 22.75 3.91
N GLU A 10 12.58 22.08 4.88
CA GLU A 10 12.30 20.65 4.81
C GLU A 10 11.23 20.34 3.75
N TYR A 11 10.28 21.25 3.50
CA TYR A 11 9.32 21.06 2.42
C TYR A 11 10.01 21.10 1.04
N ALA A 12 10.98 21.99 0.85
CA ALA A 12 11.74 22.08 -0.39
C ALA A 12 12.66 20.86 -0.61
N ASP A 13 13.29 20.38 0.48
CA ASP A 13 14.12 19.17 0.44
C ASP A 13 13.29 17.91 0.16
N ILE A 14 12.10 17.77 0.78
CA ILE A 14 11.17 16.69 0.47
C ILE A 14 10.71 16.77 -0.98
N ALA A 15 10.30 17.95 -1.46
CA ALA A 15 9.81 18.13 -2.82
C ALA A 15 10.85 17.74 -3.88
N THR A 16 12.14 18.02 -3.64
CA THR A 16 13.23 17.67 -4.57
C THR A 16 13.62 16.19 -4.50
N LYS A 17 13.41 15.52 -3.35
CA LYS A 17 13.71 14.09 -3.17
C LYS A 17 12.55 13.17 -3.51
N CYS A 18 11.32 13.67 -3.51
CA CYS A 18 10.13 12.88 -3.81
C CYS A 18 10.04 12.54 -5.30
N VAL A 19 9.90 11.25 -5.60
CA VAL A 19 9.62 10.78 -6.95
C VAL A 19 8.21 11.18 -7.36
N THR A 20 8.09 12.00 -8.40
CA THR A 20 6.80 12.34 -9.01
C THR A 20 6.14 11.12 -9.64
N ASN A 21 4.81 11.02 -9.51
CA ASN A 21 3.99 9.92 -10.03
C ASN A 21 4.50 8.53 -9.63
N PHE A 22 4.96 8.38 -8.38
CA PHE A 22 5.58 7.14 -7.90
C PHE A 22 4.71 5.90 -8.12
N ARG A 23 3.40 5.99 -7.88
CA ARG A 23 2.48 4.85 -8.07
C ARG A 23 2.39 4.41 -9.52
N GLU A 24 2.32 5.37 -10.44
CA GLU A 24 2.31 5.10 -11.88
C GLU A 24 3.62 4.43 -12.33
N LYS A 25 4.76 4.95 -11.85
CA LYS A 25 6.09 4.37 -12.15
C LYS A 25 6.30 2.98 -11.56
N ASN A 26 5.49 2.58 -10.59
CA ASN A 26 5.52 1.26 -9.96
C ASN A 26 4.24 0.47 -10.21
N ARG A 27 3.48 0.83 -11.25
CA ARG A 27 2.29 0.08 -11.67
C ARG A 27 2.66 -1.40 -11.85
N ASP A 28 1.82 -2.27 -11.31
CA ASP A 28 2.00 -3.74 -11.30
C ASP A 28 3.24 -4.26 -10.54
N ARG A 29 4.02 -3.37 -9.90
CA ARG A 29 5.21 -3.72 -9.09
C ARG A 29 4.92 -3.74 -7.59
N CYS A 30 3.65 -3.81 -7.22
CA CYS A 30 3.21 -3.95 -5.83
C CYS A 30 2.02 -4.91 -5.74
N LEU A 31 1.99 -5.70 -4.66
CA LEU A 31 0.87 -6.54 -4.27
C LEU A 31 0.29 -6.00 -2.97
N VAL A 32 -1.01 -5.70 -2.97
CA VAL A 32 -1.72 -5.17 -1.79
C VAL A 32 -2.65 -6.24 -1.26
N ILE A 33 -2.48 -6.62 0.01
CA ILE A 33 -3.36 -7.57 0.70
C ILE A 33 -4.13 -6.78 1.76
N LEU A 34 -5.45 -6.82 1.69
CA LEU A 34 -6.37 -6.07 2.56
C LEU A 34 -7.30 -7.03 3.29
N SER A 35 -7.56 -6.77 4.56
CA SER A 35 -8.61 -7.47 5.29
C SER A 35 -9.99 -6.90 4.94
N ARG A 36 -10.96 -7.77 4.64
CA ARG A 36 -12.38 -7.40 4.51
C ARG A 36 -13.00 -6.96 5.83
N ASN A 37 -12.49 -7.51 6.93
CA ASN A 37 -13.03 -7.34 8.28
C ASN A 37 -12.03 -6.55 9.15
N ASP A 38 -11.41 -5.51 8.57
CA ASP A 38 -10.52 -4.62 9.31
C ASP A 38 -11.35 -3.74 10.26
N GLU A 39 -11.15 -3.95 11.55
CA GLU A 39 -11.86 -3.28 12.64
C GLU A 39 -11.24 -1.93 13.04
N ALA A 40 -10.04 -1.61 12.54
CA ALA A 40 -9.31 -0.40 12.88
C ALA A 40 -9.29 0.62 11.74
N LEU A 41 -9.25 0.15 10.49
CA LEU A 41 -9.14 0.96 9.28
C LEU A 41 -10.21 0.56 8.27
N ASN A 42 -10.69 1.54 7.50
CA ASN A 42 -11.55 1.28 6.37
C ASN A 42 -10.70 0.88 5.13
N SER A 43 -10.45 -0.42 4.98
CA SER A 43 -9.69 -0.99 3.87
C SER A 43 -10.30 -0.71 2.49
N GLN A 44 -11.61 -0.44 2.41
CA GLN A 44 -12.26 -0.09 1.14
C GLN A 44 -11.66 1.20 0.54
N ARG A 45 -11.33 2.19 1.38
CA ARG A 45 -10.70 3.44 0.92
C ARG A 45 -9.32 3.19 0.31
N THR A 46 -8.55 2.28 0.90
CA THR A 46 -7.25 1.88 0.36
C THR A 46 -7.40 1.19 -0.99
N SER A 47 -8.40 0.31 -1.13
CA SER A 47 -8.70 -0.34 -2.39
C SER A 47 -9.09 0.67 -3.47
N GLU A 48 -10.01 1.59 -3.17
CA GLU A 48 -10.46 2.63 -4.10
C GLU A 48 -9.30 3.47 -4.62
N GLU A 49 -8.35 3.83 -3.76
CA GLU A 49 -7.17 4.61 -4.17
C GLU A 49 -6.15 3.80 -4.97
N LEU A 50 -5.92 2.53 -4.60
CA LEU A 50 -4.78 1.75 -5.10
C LEU A 50 -5.10 0.77 -6.24
N HIS A 51 -6.36 0.36 -6.41
CA HIS A 51 -6.74 -0.67 -7.40
C HIS A 51 -6.45 -0.27 -8.84
N HIS A 52 -6.31 1.03 -9.12
CA HIS A 52 -5.93 1.52 -10.45
C HIS A 52 -4.46 1.24 -10.81
N TYR A 53 -3.61 0.95 -9.83
CA TYR A 53 -2.15 0.84 -10.00
C TYR A 53 -1.61 -0.54 -9.62
N TYR A 54 -2.22 -1.20 -8.63
CA TYR A 54 -1.69 -2.41 -8.00
C TYR A 54 -2.75 -3.49 -7.90
N GLU A 55 -2.30 -4.74 -7.85
CA GLU A 55 -3.18 -5.87 -7.59
C GLU A 55 -3.67 -5.85 -6.13
N ILE A 56 -4.99 -5.91 -5.96
CA ILE A 56 -5.65 -5.99 -4.65
C ILE A 56 -6.09 -7.43 -4.39
N VAL A 57 -5.66 -7.98 -3.25
CA VAL A 57 -6.08 -9.28 -2.72
C VAL A 57 -6.84 -9.04 -1.43
N TRP A 58 -7.99 -9.68 -1.29
CA TRP A 58 -8.78 -9.61 -0.08
C TRP A 58 -8.59 -10.86 0.76
N ASP A 59 -8.34 -10.65 2.05
CA ASP A 59 -8.42 -11.67 3.08
C ASP A 59 -9.79 -11.58 3.75
N GLU A 60 -10.52 -12.69 3.73
CA GLU A 60 -11.87 -12.82 4.26
C GLU A 60 -11.89 -13.20 5.76
N GLU A 61 -10.78 -13.70 6.31
CA GLU A 61 -10.70 -14.27 7.66
C GLU A 61 -9.94 -13.39 8.65
N GLN A 62 -8.79 -12.88 8.25
CA GLN A 62 -7.90 -12.10 9.11
C GLN A 62 -8.47 -10.70 9.30
N THR A 63 -8.30 -10.13 10.49
CA THR A 63 -8.71 -8.75 10.82
C THR A 63 -7.52 -7.79 10.66
N HIS A 64 -7.56 -6.57 11.21
CA HIS A 64 -6.54 -5.52 11.03
C HIS A 64 -5.09 -6.02 11.21
N LYS A 65 -4.87 -6.82 12.25
CA LYS A 65 -3.58 -7.48 12.49
C LYS A 65 -3.69 -8.93 12.03
N PHE A 66 -3.07 -9.24 10.90
CA PHE A 66 -3.02 -10.59 10.36
C PHE A 66 -2.31 -11.51 11.36
N LYS A 67 -3.10 -12.30 12.09
CA LYS A 67 -2.58 -13.30 13.02
C LYS A 67 -1.93 -14.45 12.27
N ASN A 68 -2.48 -14.78 11.09
CA ASN A 68 -1.93 -15.78 10.20
C ASN A 68 -1.85 -15.26 8.76
N ILE A 69 -0.64 -14.92 8.31
CA ILE A 69 -0.38 -14.52 6.91
C ILE A 69 -0.11 -15.72 5.98
N SER A 70 0.00 -16.94 6.55
CA SER A 70 0.41 -18.14 5.81
C SER A 70 -0.39 -18.42 4.54
N PRO A 71 -1.73 -18.22 4.51
CA PRO A 71 -2.52 -18.43 3.29
C PRO A 71 -2.04 -17.60 2.09
N HIS A 72 -1.44 -16.43 2.33
CA HIS A 72 -0.98 -15.53 1.27
C HIS A 72 0.47 -15.76 0.82
N LEU A 73 1.23 -16.60 1.53
CA LEU A 73 2.67 -16.75 1.29
C LEU A 73 3.00 -17.26 -0.11
N GLN A 74 2.20 -18.19 -0.66
CA GLN A 74 2.40 -18.69 -2.02
C GLN A 74 2.21 -17.59 -3.06
N ARG A 75 1.22 -16.71 -2.84
CA ARG A 75 0.95 -15.58 -3.73
C ARG A 75 2.06 -14.53 -3.64
N ILE A 76 2.52 -14.21 -2.43
CA ILE A 76 3.68 -13.33 -2.21
C ILE A 76 4.94 -13.89 -2.90
N LYS A 77 5.17 -15.21 -2.80
CA LYS A 77 6.29 -15.87 -3.45
C LYS A 77 6.20 -15.79 -4.98
N ALA A 78 5.02 -16.06 -5.54
CA ALA A 78 4.78 -15.94 -6.98
C ALA A 78 5.03 -14.51 -7.47
N PHE A 79 4.47 -13.52 -6.76
CA PHE A 79 4.68 -12.10 -7.05
C PHE A 79 6.17 -11.71 -7.09
N LYS A 80 6.97 -12.17 -6.11
CA LYS A 80 8.42 -11.92 -6.09
C LYS A 80 9.19 -12.57 -7.23
N THR A 81 8.65 -13.65 -7.82
CA THR A 81 9.33 -14.41 -8.88
C THR A 81 9.00 -13.90 -10.28
N LEU A 82 7.89 -13.15 -10.42
CA LEU A 82 7.43 -12.56 -11.68
C LEU A 82 8.09 -11.21 -12.01
N GLY A 83 8.81 -10.60 -11.06
CA GLY A 83 9.43 -9.28 -11.17
C GLY A 83 10.93 -9.31 -11.44
#